data_AF-A0A957E200-F1
#
_entry.id   AF-A0A957E200-F1
#
_cell.length_a   1.000
_cell.length_b   1.000
_cell.length_c   1.000
_cell.angle_alpha   90.00
_cell.angle_beta   90.00
_cell.angle_gamma   90.00
#
_symmetry.space_group_name_H-M   'P 1'
#
loop_
_entity.id
_entity.type
_entity.pdbx_description
1 polymer ?
#
loop_
_entity_poly.entity_id
_entity_poly.type
_entity_poly.pdbx_seq_one_letter_code
_entity_poly.pdbx_strand_id
1 'polypeptide(L)'
;MNFTDEHQMFRQTVRRFVDAEIKPYVEEWETARIFPAHDLFKKMGNLGLLGLTYPEAYGGGGVDYWYQAVMLEEVGRAGCAAVPMAVAVQTDMATPALAAHGSEALKQRYLTPAIAGNMVAAIAISEPDAGSDVAAIRTSAKSDRDDYLINGSKMWITNGTQADYLTLLARTSDERGFRGMSLIIVPTNTPGFSVSRKLEKMGNHASDTAILSFDNVRVPQSNRIGPEGMGFILQMQQFQKERLAGTLMGLSGMEEAIKLTIKYCRERHTFGKPLIDNQWIHFRIAELLTEVEALRQLTYHCVRMLVAGKDMTKEVSMAKLKAGRLSREVADTCVQFHGGMGYVEEYPIARYYRDARLLSIGGGADEIMLGI
;
A
#
# COMPACT_ATOMS: atom_id res chain seq x y z
N MET A 1 20.79 15.74 0.38
CA MET A 1 20.68 15.16 1.74
C MET A 1 19.39 14.38 1.82
N ASN A 2 19.38 13.17 2.40
CA ASN A 2 18.20 12.31 2.41
C ASN A 2 17.29 12.56 3.63
N PHE A 3 17.86 12.82 4.81
CA PHE A 3 17.08 13.13 6.01
C PHE A 3 17.78 14.22 6.83
N THR A 4 16.98 15.07 7.46
CA THR A 4 17.40 16.12 8.39
C THR A 4 17.13 15.67 9.84
N ASP A 5 17.57 16.44 10.83
CA ASP A 5 17.28 16.15 12.24
C ASP A 5 15.78 16.14 12.53
N GLU A 6 15.00 17.01 11.89
CA GLU A 6 13.53 17.03 11.99
C GLU A 6 12.92 15.71 11.50
N HIS A 7 13.40 15.18 10.37
CA HIS A 7 12.97 13.88 9.88
C HIS A 7 13.31 12.75 10.88
N GLN A 8 14.45 12.83 11.57
CA GLN A 8 14.82 11.84 12.59
C GLN A 8 13.95 11.96 13.85
N MET A 9 13.62 13.17 14.29
CA MET A 9 12.68 13.40 15.39
C MET A 9 11.29 12.85 15.04
N PHE A 10 10.79 13.15 13.84
CA PHE A 10 9.54 12.61 13.32
C PHE A 10 9.56 11.08 13.26
N ARG A 11 10.67 10.49 12.77
CA ARG A 11 10.87 9.04 12.73
C ARG A 11 10.70 8.41 14.12
N GLN A 12 11.25 9.01 15.17
CA GLN A 12 11.08 8.51 16.53
C GLN A 12 9.62 8.57 17.01
N THR A 13 8.87 9.58 16.59
CA THR A 13 7.43 9.68 16.88
C THR A 13 6.65 8.55 16.20
N VAL A 14 6.85 8.33 14.90
CA VAL A 14 6.18 7.24 14.18
C VAL A 14 6.59 5.88 14.74
N ARG A 15 7.88 5.70 15.05
CA ARG A 15 8.39 4.48 15.68
C ARG A 15 7.68 4.14 16.98
N ARG A 16 7.57 5.10 17.90
CA ARG A 16 6.86 4.91 19.17
C ARG A 16 5.39 4.53 18.94
N PHE A 17 4.75 5.15 17.95
CA PHE A 17 3.38 4.79 17.57
C PHE A 17 3.29 3.33 17.08
N VAL A 18 4.15 2.92 16.14
CA VAL A 18 4.17 1.54 15.63
C VAL A 18 4.44 0.52 16.74
N ASP A 19 5.38 0.81 17.63
CA ASP A 19 5.76 -0.07 18.74
C ASP A 19 4.66 -0.18 19.81
N ALA A 20 3.82 0.85 19.98
CA ALA A 20 2.75 0.88 20.98
C ALA A 20 1.37 0.45 20.45
N GLU A 21 1.02 0.86 19.23
CA GLU A 21 -0.35 0.80 18.70
C GLU A 21 -0.54 -0.24 17.60
N ILE A 22 0.54 -0.81 17.06
CA ILE A 22 0.49 -1.78 15.95
C ILE A 22 1.12 -3.11 16.38
N LYS A 23 2.44 -3.12 16.64
CA LYS A 23 3.20 -4.36 16.90
C LYS A 23 2.58 -5.28 17.96
N PRO A 24 2.12 -4.79 19.12
CA PRO A 24 1.57 -5.66 20.16
C PRO A 24 0.31 -6.42 19.74
N TYR A 25 -0.40 -5.94 18.72
CA TYR A 25 -1.70 -6.48 18.30
C TYR A 25 -1.62 -7.33 17.03
N VAL A 26 -0.46 -7.40 16.36
CA VAL A 26 -0.33 -8.10 15.08
C VAL A 26 -0.74 -9.57 15.14
N GLU A 27 -0.36 -10.29 16.20
CA GLU A 27 -0.71 -11.72 16.36
C GLU A 27 -2.23 -11.92 16.50
N GLU A 28 -2.89 -11.04 17.23
CA GLU A 28 -4.35 -11.05 17.39
C GLU A 28 -5.03 -10.79 16.04
N TRP A 29 -4.60 -9.76 15.33
CA TRP A 29 -5.18 -9.38 14.04
C TRP A 29 -4.94 -10.41 12.93
N GLU A 30 -3.77 -11.06 12.94
CA GLU A 30 -3.46 -12.16 12.02
C GLU A 30 -4.37 -13.36 12.27
N THR A 31 -4.61 -13.69 13.55
CA THR A 31 -5.54 -14.76 13.96
C THR A 31 -6.98 -14.42 13.59
N ALA A 32 -7.42 -13.20 13.89
CA ALA A 32 -8.75 -12.70 13.52
C ALA A 32 -8.91 -12.47 12.01
N ARG A 33 -7.79 -12.50 11.27
CA ARG A 33 -7.66 -12.13 9.85
C ARG A 33 -8.21 -10.74 9.55
N ILE A 34 -8.22 -9.82 10.52
CA ILE A 34 -8.68 -8.45 10.35
C ILE A 34 -8.05 -7.55 11.41
N PHE A 35 -7.60 -6.37 11.01
CA PHE A 35 -7.26 -5.28 11.94
C PHE A 35 -8.39 -4.24 11.95
N PRO A 36 -8.61 -3.51 13.06
CA PRO A 36 -9.69 -2.52 13.17
C PRO A 36 -9.30 -1.22 12.46
N ALA A 37 -9.66 -1.08 11.18
CA ALA A 37 -9.18 0.02 10.34
C ALA A 37 -9.61 1.39 10.87
N HIS A 38 -10.88 1.55 11.25
CA HIS A 38 -11.40 2.82 11.78
C HIS A 38 -10.67 3.26 13.05
N ASP A 39 -10.47 2.35 14.01
CA ASP A 39 -9.81 2.69 15.29
C ASP A 39 -8.34 3.06 15.08
N LEU A 40 -7.61 2.25 14.29
CA LEU A 40 -6.20 2.50 14.04
C LEU A 40 -6.00 3.77 13.21
N PHE A 41 -6.78 3.97 12.15
CA PHE A 41 -6.70 5.17 11.34
C PHE A 41 -7.11 6.41 12.12
N LYS A 42 -8.07 6.31 13.04
CA LYS A 42 -8.40 7.42 13.92
C LYS A 42 -7.22 7.83 14.79
N LYS A 43 -6.50 6.87 15.38
CA LYS A 43 -5.28 7.14 16.15
C LYS A 43 -4.18 7.77 15.28
N MET A 44 -3.99 7.27 14.05
CA MET A 44 -3.02 7.83 13.10
C MET A 44 -3.38 9.25 12.65
N GLY A 45 -4.66 9.51 12.36
CA GLY A 45 -5.18 10.82 11.98
C GLY A 45 -5.04 11.86 13.10
N ASN A 46 -5.26 11.46 14.37
CA ASN A 46 -5.01 12.33 15.53
C ASN A 46 -3.53 12.75 15.67
N LEU A 47 -2.59 11.97 15.11
CA LEU A 47 -1.17 12.30 15.05
C LEU A 47 -0.76 12.98 13.73
N GLY A 48 -1.70 13.25 12.82
CA GLY A 48 -1.44 13.87 11.50
C GLY A 48 -0.77 12.93 10.49
N LEU A 49 -0.69 11.62 10.75
CA LEU A 49 0.09 10.68 9.94
C LEU A 49 -0.55 10.34 8.59
N LEU A 50 -1.87 10.55 8.44
CA LEU A 50 -2.62 10.17 7.24
C LEU A 50 -2.67 11.26 6.16
N GLY A 51 -2.09 12.44 6.41
CA GLY A 51 -2.12 13.55 5.47
C GLY A 51 -0.88 14.42 5.46
N LEU A 52 0.30 13.84 5.74
CA LEU A 52 1.57 14.57 5.86
C LEU A 52 1.83 15.51 4.67
N THR A 53 1.63 15.03 3.45
CA THR A 53 1.94 15.80 2.22
C THR A 53 0.76 16.60 1.68
N TYR A 54 -0.41 16.52 2.32
CA TYR A 54 -1.60 17.24 1.89
C TYR A 54 -1.62 18.68 2.40
N PRO A 55 -2.33 19.58 1.70
CA PRO A 55 -2.45 20.97 2.13
C PRO A 55 -3.09 21.10 3.52
N GLU A 56 -2.59 22.06 4.31
CA GLU A 56 -3.12 22.37 5.66
C GLU A 56 -4.62 22.72 5.64
N ALA A 57 -5.12 23.32 4.55
CA ALA A 57 -6.54 23.67 4.39
C ALA A 57 -7.50 22.46 4.49
N TYR A 58 -6.99 21.24 4.33
CA TYR A 58 -7.75 19.99 4.47
C TYR A 58 -7.28 19.15 5.67
N GLY A 59 -6.55 19.76 6.60
CA GLY A 59 -5.98 19.09 7.78
C GLY A 59 -4.69 18.31 7.51
N GLY A 60 -4.05 18.53 6.35
CA GLY A 60 -2.75 17.93 6.03
C GLY A 60 -1.57 18.64 6.70
N GLY A 61 -0.38 18.03 6.61
CA GLY A 61 0.84 18.56 7.22
C GLY A 61 1.61 19.55 6.34
N GLY A 62 1.31 19.65 5.05
CA GLY A 62 2.00 20.55 4.12
C GLY A 62 3.50 20.26 3.92
N VAL A 63 4.01 19.13 4.40
CA VAL A 63 5.44 18.77 4.33
C VAL A 63 5.76 17.96 3.07
N ASP A 64 7.05 17.86 2.75
CA ASP A 64 7.49 17.12 1.57
C ASP A 64 7.33 15.59 1.71
N TYR A 65 7.62 14.86 0.63
CA TYR A 65 7.48 13.40 0.60
C TYR A 65 8.53 12.65 1.44
N TRP A 66 9.60 13.30 1.94
CA TRP A 66 10.53 12.63 2.84
C TRP A 66 9.89 12.30 4.18
N TYR A 67 8.94 13.12 4.66
CA TYR A 67 8.12 12.78 5.82
C TYR A 67 7.21 11.57 5.55
N GLN A 68 6.58 11.50 4.37
CA GLN A 68 5.83 10.31 3.95
C GLN A 68 6.73 9.08 3.89
N ALA A 69 7.96 9.22 3.37
CA ALA A 69 8.93 8.14 3.31
C ALA A 69 9.32 7.63 4.71
N VAL A 70 9.56 8.53 5.67
CA VAL A 70 9.79 8.16 7.08
C VAL A 70 8.59 7.39 7.63
N MET A 71 7.36 7.86 7.41
CA MET A 71 6.15 7.21 7.90
C MET A 71 6.02 5.80 7.35
N LEU A 72 6.14 5.64 6.02
CA LEU A 72 6.03 4.36 5.32
C LEU A 72 7.12 3.37 5.74
N GLU A 73 8.35 3.84 5.96
CA GLU A 73 9.41 2.98 6.47
C GLU A 73 9.11 2.50 7.90
N GLU A 74 8.71 3.39 8.81
CA GLU A 74 8.45 2.98 10.19
C GLU A 74 7.23 2.07 10.30
N VAL A 75 6.14 2.30 9.56
CA VAL A 75 5.02 1.35 9.54
C VAL A 75 5.44 0.02 8.92
N GLY A 76 6.31 0.01 7.91
CA GLY A 76 6.88 -1.22 7.33
C GLY A 76 7.62 -2.11 8.33
N ARG A 77 8.00 -1.58 9.50
CA ARG A 77 8.62 -2.34 10.61
C ARG A 77 7.60 -3.03 11.53
N ALA A 78 6.31 -2.94 11.24
CA ALA A 78 5.23 -3.44 12.09
C ALA A 78 5.27 -4.96 12.37
N GLY A 79 6.04 -5.75 11.62
CA GLY A 79 6.05 -7.21 11.75
C GLY A 79 4.87 -7.91 11.06
N CYS A 80 4.15 -7.19 10.20
CA CYS A 80 3.19 -7.70 9.22
C CYS A 80 3.14 -6.75 8.01
N ALA A 81 2.68 -7.24 6.86
CA ALA A 81 2.45 -6.39 5.69
C ALA A 81 1.03 -5.79 5.61
N ALA A 82 0.09 -6.35 6.39
CA ALA A 82 -1.33 -5.99 6.34
C ALA A 82 -1.62 -4.52 6.68
N VAL A 83 -1.14 -4.05 7.84
CA VAL A 83 -1.37 -2.66 8.30
C VAL A 83 -0.63 -1.66 7.40
N PRO A 84 0.66 -1.85 7.07
CA PRO A 84 1.36 -0.96 6.14
C PRO A 84 0.63 -0.82 4.79
N MET A 85 0.16 -1.93 4.21
CA MET A 85 -0.60 -1.93 2.97
C MET A 85 -1.88 -1.10 3.08
N ALA A 86 -2.65 -1.29 4.15
CA ALA A 86 -3.89 -0.54 4.37
C ALA A 86 -3.65 0.97 4.54
N VAL A 87 -2.59 1.35 5.26
CA VAL A 87 -2.17 2.75 5.43
C VAL A 87 -1.73 3.35 4.09
N ALA A 88 -0.97 2.62 3.28
CA ALA A 88 -0.59 3.07 1.94
C ALA A 88 -1.82 3.23 1.01
N VAL A 89 -2.82 2.35 1.12
CA VAL A 89 -4.09 2.54 0.40
C VAL A 89 -4.77 3.85 0.80
N GLN A 90 -4.84 4.13 2.10
CA GLN A 90 -5.41 5.38 2.62
C GLN A 90 -4.65 6.61 2.10
N THR A 91 -3.31 6.59 2.13
CA THR A 91 -2.47 7.79 1.99
C THR A 91 -1.86 7.98 0.60
N ASP A 92 -1.48 6.92 -0.10
CA ASP A 92 -0.74 6.96 -1.37
C ASP A 92 -1.53 6.39 -2.56
N MET A 93 -2.74 5.84 -2.35
CA MET A 93 -3.54 5.24 -3.44
C MET A 93 -4.93 5.86 -3.58
N ALA A 94 -5.77 5.78 -2.55
CA ALA A 94 -7.19 6.14 -2.65
C ALA A 94 -7.46 7.66 -2.59
N THR A 95 -6.71 8.38 -1.76
CA THR A 95 -6.91 9.83 -1.50
C THR A 95 -6.12 10.80 -2.41
N PRO A 96 -4.97 10.45 -3.02
CA PRO A 96 -4.17 11.43 -3.76
C PRO A 96 -4.86 12.07 -4.97
N ALA A 97 -5.60 11.29 -5.77
CA ALA A 97 -6.32 11.83 -6.93
C ALA A 97 -7.43 12.81 -6.49
N LEU A 98 -8.11 12.50 -5.38
CA LEU A 98 -9.10 13.39 -4.77
C LEU A 98 -8.45 14.69 -4.26
N ALA A 99 -7.29 14.60 -3.61
CA ALA A 99 -6.54 15.77 -3.13
C ALA A 99 -6.09 16.68 -4.28
N ALA A 100 -5.61 16.11 -5.40
CA ALA A 100 -5.10 16.87 -6.52
C ALA A 100 -6.22 17.43 -7.43
N HIS A 101 -7.27 16.64 -7.72
CA HIS A 101 -8.23 16.92 -8.79
C HIS A 101 -9.70 16.93 -8.35
N GLY A 102 -9.98 16.66 -7.07
CA GLY A 102 -11.33 16.76 -6.52
C GLY A 102 -11.87 18.18 -6.53
N SER A 103 -13.18 18.33 -6.64
CA SER A 103 -13.85 19.60 -6.35
C SER A 103 -13.72 19.94 -4.86
N GLU A 104 -13.86 21.21 -4.51
CA GLU A 104 -13.81 21.65 -3.10
C GLU A 104 -14.83 20.89 -2.24
N ALA A 105 -16.04 20.70 -2.75
CA ALA A 105 -17.08 19.95 -2.06
C ALA A 105 -16.65 18.49 -1.76
N LEU A 106 -15.98 17.81 -2.69
CA LEU A 106 -15.48 16.44 -2.45
C LEU A 106 -14.32 16.41 -1.47
N LYS A 107 -13.41 17.39 -1.52
CA LYS A 107 -12.29 17.47 -0.57
C LYS A 107 -12.78 17.71 0.85
N GLN A 108 -13.75 18.59 1.04
CA GLN A 108 -14.36 18.81 2.36
C GLN A 108 -15.12 17.58 2.84
N ARG A 109 -15.90 16.93 1.96
CA ARG A 109 -16.76 15.81 2.36
C ARG A 109 -16.03 14.49 2.60
N TYR A 110 -14.96 14.22 1.85
CA TYR A 110 -14.32 12.89 1.85
C TYR A 110 -12.83 12.92 2.18
N LEU A 111 -12.08 13.91 1.65
CA LEU A 111 -10.63 13.98 1.90
C LEU A 111 -10.34 14.38 3.34
N THR A 112 -10.95 15.46 3.82
CA THR A 112 -10.68 16.00 5.16
C THR A 112 -11.00 14.97 6.27
N PRO A 113 -12.15 14.26 6.24
CA PRO A 113 -12.41 13.19 7.20
C PRO A 113 -11.46 11.98 7.05
N ALA A 114 -11.03 11.64 5.83
CA ALA A 114 -10.07 10.57 5.60
C ALA A 114 -8.68 10.90 6.17
N ILE A 115 -8.23 12.17 6.05
CA ILE A 115 -6.99 12.66 6.66
C ILE A 115 -7.09 12.64 8.19
N ALA A 116 -8.25 13.04 8.72
CA ALA A 116 -8.51 13.01 10.17
C ALA A 116 -8.68 11.59 10.75
N GLY A 117 -8.65 10.55 9.91
CA GLY A 117 -8.88 9.15 10.31
C GLY A 117 -10.32 8.83 10.69
N ASN A 118 -11.28 9.69 10.33
CA ASN A 118 -12.71 9.49 10.57
C ASN A 118 -13.39 8.70 9.44
N MET A 119 -12.71 8.50 8.32
CA MET A 119 -13.16 7.68 7.20
C MET A 119 -12.04 6.78 6.69
N VAL A 120 -12.36 5.53 6.41
CA VAL A 120 -11.51 4.57 5.70
C VAL A 120 -11.81 4.66 4.22
N ALA A 121 -10.77 4.87 3.41
CA ALA A 121 -10.86 4.90 1.96
C ALA A 121 -10.29 3.60 1.36
N ALA A 122 -10.87 3.19 0.24
CA ALA A 122 -10.32 2.15 -0.62
C ALA A 122 -10.24 2.63 -2.07
N ILE A 123 -9.36 2.00 -2.85
CA ILE A 123 -9.22 2.26 -4.28
C ILE A 123 -9.74 1.06 -5.08
N ALA A 124 -10.68 1.29 -6.00
CA ALA A 124 -11.42 0.23 -6.67
C ALA A 124 -11.15 0.24 -8.19
N ILE A 125 -10.07 -0.42 -8.61
CA ILE A 125 -9.58 -0.41 -10.00
C ILE A 125 -9.76 -1.76 -10.68
N SER A 126 -9.06 -2.78 -10.18
CA SER A 126 -8.97 -4.09 -10.81
C SER A 126 -10.29 -4.84 -10.83
N GLU A 127 -10.47 -5.64 -11.86
CA GLU A 127 -11.64 -6.51 -12.10
C GLU A 127 -11.18 -7.96 -12.29
N PRO A 128 -12.08 -8.94 -12.18
CA PRO A 128 -11.73 -10.34 -12.41
C PRO A 128 -10.99 -10.59 -13.74
N ASP A 129 -11.40 -9.89 -14.80
CA ASP A 129 -10.84 -10.04 -16.14
C ASP A 129 -9.82 -8.94 -16.52
N ALA A 130 -9.56 -7.98 -15.62
CA ALA A 130 -8.71 -6.80 -15.90
C ALA A 130 -7.90 -6.38 -14.67
N GLY A 131 -6.68 -6.93 -14.55
CA GLY A 131 -5.68 -6.54 -13.55
C GLY A 131 -4.54 -5.73 -14.17
N SER A 132 -3.61 -6.42 -14.83
CA SER A 132 -2.49 -5.79 -15.55
C SER A 132 -2.94 -4.91 -16.71
N ASP A 133 -3.96 -5.36 -17.47
CA ASP A 133 -4.61 -4.55 -18.51
C ASP A 133 -5.76 -3.72 -17.93
N VAL A 134 -5.41 -2.69 -17.16
CA VAL A 134 -6.38 -1.77 -16.55
C VAL A 134 -7.28 -1.11 -17.59
N ALA A 135 -6.81 -0.96 -18.83
CA ALA A 135 -7.60 -0.37 -19.90
C ALA A 135 -8.75 -1.27 -20.38
N ALA A 136 -8.81 -2.55 -19.95
CA ALA A 136 -9.84 -3.51 -20.29
C ALA A 136 -10.98 -3.64 -19.27
N ILE A 137 -10.99 -2.84 -18.18
CA ILE A 137 -12.08 -2.86 -17.20
C ILE A 137 -13.45 -2.63 -17.85
N ARG A 138 -14.52 -3.15 -17.25
CA ARG A 138 -15.89 -3.16 -17.78
C ARG A 138 -16.91 -2.50 -16.86
N THR A 139 -16.59 -2.28 -15.58
CA THR A 139 -17.48 -1.55 -14.66
C THR A 139 -17.87 -0.22 -15.30
N SER A 140 -19.18 -0.02 -15.45
CA SER A 140 -19.76 1.14 -16.13
C SER A 140 -20.35 2.10 -15.13
N ALA A 141 -20.34 3.39 -15.46
CA ALA A 141 -20.98 4.48 -14.76
C ALA A 141 -21.70 5.33 -15.81
N LYS A 142 -22.92 4.91 -16.18
CA LYS A 142 -23.69 5.57 -17.26
C LYS A 142 -24.38 6.82 -16.71
N SER A 143 -24.27 7.94 -17.41
CA SER A 143 -24.99 9.15 -17.04
C SER A 143 -26.50 8.93 -17.12
N ASP A 144 -27.21 9.26 -16.04
CA ASP A 144 -28.66 9.27 -15.93
C ASP A 144 -29.06 10.56 -15.21
N ARG A 145 -29.43 11.58 -16.01
CA ARG A 145 -29.68 12.96 -15.55
C ARG A 145 -28.46 13.55 -14.84
N ASP A 146 -28.58 13.92 -13.57
CA ASP A 146 -27.52 14.50 -12.74
C ASP A 146 -26.68 13.44 -12.01
N ASP A 147 -27.03 12.16 -12.16
CA ASP A 147 -26.35 11.03 -11.54
C ASP A 147 -25.60 10.16 -12.55
N TYR A 148 -24.73 9.31 -12.02
CA TYR A 148 -24.25 8.09 -12.65
C TYR A 148 -25.02 6.90 -12.10
N LEU A 149 -25.33 5.96 -12.99
CA LEU A 149 -25.80 4.62 -12.66
C LEU A 149 -24.65 3.62 -12.87
N ILE A 150 -24.16 3.05 -11.77
CA ILE A 150 -22.95 2.23 -11.75
C ILE A 150 -23.31 0.75 -11.68
N ASN A 151 -22.73 -0.03 -12.60
CA ASN A 151 -22.91 -1.48 -12.68
C ASN A 151 -21.58 -2.18 -12.96
N GLY A 152 -21.27 -3.23 -12.20
CA GLY A 152 -20.07 -4.03 -12.40
C GLY A 152 -19.57 -4.70 -11.13
N SER A 153 -18.30 -5.10 -11.15
CA SER A 153 -17.63 -5.68 -9.99
C SER A 153 -16.18 -5.28 -9.94
N LYS A 154 -15.61 -5.24 -8.74
CA LYS A 154 -14.18 -4.98 -8.52
C LYS A 154 -13.59 -6.09 -7.68
N MET A 155 -12.32 -6.40 -7.89
CA MET A 155 -11.63 -7.50 -7.24
C MET A 155 -10.27 -7.03 -6.71
N TRP A 156 -9.82 -7.66 -5.61
CA TRP A 156 -8.57 -7.34 -4.92
C TRP A 156 -8.59 -6.00 -4.18
N ILE A 157 -9.76 -5.59 -3.68
CA ILE A 157 -9.90 -4.25 -3.10
C ILE A 157 -9.53 -4.26 -1.62
N THR A 158 -8.30 -3.84 -1.32
CA THR A 158 -7.80 -3.61 0.03
C THR A 158 -8.65 -2.54 0.75
N ASN A 159 -8.89 -2.73 2.05
CA ASN A 159 -9.81 -1.95 2.88
C ASN A 159 -11.29 -2.07 2.46
N GLY A 160 -11.62 -2.85 1.44
CA GLY A 160 -12.95 -2.88 0.83
C GLY A 160 -14.07 -3.38 1.75
N THR A 161 -13.78 -4.12 2.82
CA THR A 161 -14.80 -4.54 3.80
C THR A 161 -15.02 -3.49 4.89
N GLN A 162 -14.12 -2.51 5.02
CA GLN A 162 -14.14 -1.49 6.07
C GLN A 162 -14.25 -0.07 5.51
N ALA A 163 -14.18 0.12 4.19
CA ALA A 163 -14.20 1.44 3.57
C ALA A 163 -15.54 2.14 3.76
N ASP A 164 -15.49 3.44 4.05
CA ASP A 164 -16.63 4.36 4.05
C ASP A 164 -16.90 4.94 2.65
N TYR A 165 -15.86 5.02 1.81
CA TYR A 165 -15.98 5.33 0.40
C TYR A 165 -14.89 4.68 -0.45
N LEU A 166 -15.20 4.56 -1.74
CA LEU A 166 -14.29 4.06 -2.76
C LEU A 166 -13.89 5.20 -3.70
N THR A 167 -12.62 5.24 -4.07
CA THR A 167 -12.16 5.90 -5.29
C THR A 167 -12.24 4.87 -6.43
N LEU A 168 -13.36 4.89 -7.16
CA LEU A 168 -13.70 3.92 -8.19
C LEU A 168 -13.25 4.38 -9.58
N LEU A 169 -12.56 3.53 -10.33
CA LEU A 169 -12.37 3.71 -11.77
C LEU A 169 -13.45 2.95 -12.54
N ALA A 170 -14.24 3.67 -13.33
CA ALA A 170 -15.32 3.10 -14.14
C ALA A 170 -15.38 3.76 -15.52
N ARG A 171 -15.96 3.05 -16.50
CA ARG A 171 -16.25 3.59 -17.83
C ARG A 171 -17.46 4.50 -17.79
N THR A 172 -17.26 5.77 -18.12
CA THR A 172 -18.34 6.76 -18.23
C THR A 172 -18.78 7.01 -19.67
N SER A 173 -18.09 6.42 -20.66
CA SER A 173 -18.49 6.48 -22.07
C SER A 173 -18.13 5.20 -22.83
N ASP A 174 -18.65 5.06 -24.05
CA ASP A 174 -18.36 3.94 -24.96
C ASP A 174 -17.05 4.12 -25.75
N GLU A 175 -16.26 5.16 -25.46
CA GLU A 175 -14.94 5.33 -26.07
C GLU A 175 -14.04 4.14 -25.75
N ARG A 176 -13.26 3.73 -26.76
CA ARG A 176 -12.39 2.54 -26.67
C ARG A 176 -11.07 2.86 -25.96
N GLY A 177 -10.50 1.80 -25.37
CA GLY A 177 -9.19 1.85 -24.73
C GLY A 177 -9.23 2.65 -23.43
N PHE A 178 -8.19 3.46 -23.20
CA PHE A 178 -8.04 4.24 -21.98
C PHE A 178 -8.96 5.48 -21.92
N ARG A 179 -9.47 5.91 -23.08
CA ARG A 179 -10.38 7.05 -23.18
C ARG A 179 -11.76 6.61 -22.71
N GLY A 180 -12.47 7.48 -22.01
CA GLY A 180 -13.82 7.18 -21.53
C GLY A 180 -13.92 6.55 -20.15
N MET A 181 -12.84 6.57 -19.35
CA MET A 181 -12.87 6.18 -17.94
C MET A 181 -12.75 7.39 -17.02
N SER A 182 -13.46 7.37 -15.91
CA SER A 182 -13.43 8.43 -14.90
C SER A 182 -13.21 7.85 -13.50
N LEU A 183 -12.58 8.64 -12.63
CA LEU A 183 -12.52 8.36 -11.20
C LEU A 183 -13.74 8.96 -10.52
N ILE A 184 -14.41 8.19 -9.67
CA ILE A 184 -15.67 8.57 -9.02
C ILE A 184 -15.60 8.18 -7.55
N ILE A 185 -15.98 9.09 -6.66
CA ILE A 185 -16.16 8.77 -5.24
C ILE A 185 -17.50 8.05 -5.04
N VAL A 186 -17.47 6.83 -4.52
CA VAL A 186 -18.67 6.04 -4.24
C VAL A 186 -18.75 5.73 -2.73
N PRO A 187 -19.69 6.35 -1.98
CA PRO A 187 -19.94 5.98 -0.59
C PRO A 187 -20.42 4.52 -0.49
N THR A 188 -19.88 3.76 0.45
CA THR A 188 -20.18 2.32 0.59
C THR A 188 -21.53 2.05 1.26
N ASN A 189 -22.21 3.07 1.76
CA ASN A 189 -23.61 2.98 2.19
C ASN A 189 -24.63 3.29 1.07
N THR A 190 -24.17 3.49 -0.16
CA THR A 190 -25.07 3.77 -1.30
C THR A 190 -25.86 2.51 -1.67
N PRO A 191 -27.20 2.58 -1.83
CA PRO A 191 -28.01 1.44 -2.27
C PRO A 191 -27.48 0.82 -3.57
N GLY A 192 -27.48 -0.51 -3.63
CA GLY A 192 -26.94 -1.29 -4.75
C GLY A 192 -25.47 -1.68 -4.62
N PHE A 193 -24.72 -1.06 -3.70
CA PHE A 193 -23.35 -1.46 -3.39
C PHE A 193 -23.37 -2.62 -2.40
N SER A 194 -22.49 -3.61 -2.60
CA SER A 194 -22.25 -4.66 -1.61
C SER A 194 -20.83 -5.20 -1.67
N VAL A 195 -20.36 -5.65 -0.51
CA VAL A 195 -19.16 -6.50 -0.40
C VAL A 195 -19.62 -7.93 -0.67
N SER A 196 -19.30 -8.48 -1.84
CA SER A 196 -19.73 -9.83 -2.21
C SER A 196 -19.04 -10.90 -1.35
N ARG A 197 -17.73 -10.75 -1.14
CA ARG A 197 -16.97 -11.56 -0.18
C ARG A 197 -15.63 -10.92 0.19
N LYS A 198 -15.15 -11.27 1.38
CA LYS A 198 -13.75 -11.12 1.75
C LYS A 198 -12.93 -12.28 1.17
N LEU A 199 -11.72 -11.98 0.71
CA LEU A 199 -10.80 -12.95 0.12
C LEU A 199 -9.89 -13.57 1.19
N GLU A 200 -9.87 -14.90 1.22
CA GLU A 200 -8.85 -15.69 1.92
C GLU A 200 -7.58 -15.70 1.08
N LYS A 201 -6.48 -15.17 1.64
CA LYS A 201 -5.21 -14.94 0.94
C LYS A 201 -4.11 -15.82 1.52
N MET A 202 -3.02 -15.99 0.78
CA MET A 202 -1.80 -16.67 1.21
C MET A 202 -1.10 -15.95 2.39
N GLY A 203 -1.11 -14.62 2.38
CA GLY A 203 -0.53 -13.75 3.40
C GLY A 203 -1.34 -12.46 3.51
N ASN A 204 -0.82 -11.47 4.22
CA ASN A 204 -1.53 -10.24 4.57
C ASN A 204 -2.88 -10.58 5.22
N HIS A 205 -2.89 -11.49 6.19
CA HIS A 205 -4.15 -12.04 6.70
C HIS A 205 -4.97 -10.97 7.40
N ALA A 206 -4.33 -10.11 8.19
CA ALA A 206 -5.01 -9.02 8.87
C ALA A 206 -5.58 -7.95 7.93
N SER A 207 -5.10 -7.83 6.69
CA SER A 207 -5.63 -6.87 5.73
C SER A 207 -6.88 -7.45 5.09
N ASP A 208 -8.00 -6.75 5.19
CA ASP A 208 -9.17 -7.13 4.41
C ASP A 208 -8.96 -6.81 2.92
N THR A 209 -9.42 -7.73 2.07
CA THR A 209 -9.37 -7.58 0.62
C THR A 209 -10.67 -8.14 0.07
N ALA A 210 -11.41 -7.32 -0.65
CA ALA A 210 -12.79 -7.61 -1.01
C ALA A 210 -12.99 -7.83 -2.51
N ILE A 211 -14.01 -8.62 -2.83
CA ILE A 211 -14.76 -8.50 -4.08
C ILE A 211 -15.94 -7.59 -3.81
N LEU A 212 -16.09 -6.57 -4.65
CA LEU A 212 -17.16 -5.57 -4.56
C LEU A 212 -18.12 -5.74 -5.74
N SER A 213 -19.41 -5.55 -5.49
CA SER A 213 -20.45 -5.57 -6.51
C SER A 213 -21.22 -4.25 -6.52
N PHE A 214 -21.55 -3.80 -7.72
CA PHE A 214 -22.34 -2.61 -7.98
C PHE A 214 -23.53 -3.03 -8.84
N ASP A 215 -24.73 -2.96 -8.28
CA ASP A 215 -25.99 -3.19 -9.00
C ASP A 215 -26.80 -1.90 -8.94
N ASN A 216 -26.85 -1.19 -10.07
CA ASN A 216 -27.60 0.06 -10.21
C ASN A 216 -27.30 1.10 -9.11
N VAL A 217 -26.03 1.19 -8.72
CA VAL A 217 -25.56 2.14 -7.70
C VAL A 217 -25.66 3.56 -8.26
N ARG A 218 -26.46 4.40 -7.61
CA ARG A 218 -26.72 5.77 -8.04
C ARG A 218 -25.88 6.76 -7.26
N VAL A 219 -25.04 7.52 -7.96
CA VAL A 219 -24.14 8.51 -7.36
C VAL A 219 -24.18 9.80 -8.18
N PRO A 220 -24.26 11.00 -7.57
CA PRO A 220 -24.22 12.26 -8.32
C PRO A 220 -23.00 12.38 -9.22
N GLN A 221 -23.15 12.96 -10.42
CA GLN A 221 -22.00 13.23 -11.30
C GLN A 221 -20.98 14.18 -10.66
N SER A 222 -21.41 14.97 -9.68
CA SER A 222 -20.53 15.82 -8.86
C SER A 222 -19.55 15.05 -7.97
N ASN A 223 -19.69 13.72 -7.84
CA ASN A 223 -18.72 12.84 -7.20
C ASN A 223 -17.53 12.44 -8.10
N ARG A 224 -17.53 12.88 -9.35
CA ARG A 224 -16.41 12.67 -10.27
C ARG A 224 -15.18 13.45 -9.82
N ILE A 225 -14.02 12.80 -9.85
CA ILE A 225 -12.72 13.41 -9.61
C ILE A 225 -12.14 13.86 -10.95
N GLY A 226 -11.92 15.17 -11.09
CA GLY A 226 -11.40 15.76 -12.33
C GLY A 226 -12.37 15.71 -13.51
N PRO A 227 -11.87 16.02 -14.73
CA PRO A 227 -12.67 15.97 -15.94
C PRO A 227 -13.08 14.54 -16.32
N GLU A 228 -14.22 14.41 -17.00
CA GLU A 228 -14.69 13.14 -17.55
C GLU A 228 -13.69 12.56 -18.56
N GLY A 229 -13.48 11.24 -18.52
CA GLY A 229 -12.55 10.54 -19.40
C GLY A 229 -11.07 10.63 -18.99
N MET A 230 -10.74 11.41 -17.96
CA MET A 230 -9.36 11.55 -17.45
C MET A 230 -8.96 10.49 -16.41
N GLY A 231 -9.90 9.65 -15.96
CA GLY A 231 -9.70 8.75 -14.84
C GLY A 231 -8.52 7.79 -15.00
N PHE A 232 -8.32 7.23 -16.20
CA PHE A 232 -7.18 6.36 -16.47
C PHE A 232 -5.84 7.09 -16.35
N ILE A 233 -5.74 8.31 -16.90
CA ILE A 233 -4.51 9.12 -16.85
C ILE A 233 -4.18 9.49 -15.41
N LEU A 234 -5.19 9.94 -14.65
CA LEU A 234 -5.04 10.23 -13.23
C LEU A 234 -4.57 8.99 -12.46
N GLN A 235 -5.13 7.81 -12.77
CA GLN A 235 -4.74 6.56 -12.13
C GLN A 235 -3.28 6.16 -12.45
N MET A 236 -2.84 6.29 -13.70
CA MET A 236 -1.46 5.97 -14.09
C MET A 236 -0.43 6.87 -13.39
N GLN A 237 -0.78 8.14 -13.14
CA GLN A 237 0.05 9.06 -12.36
C GLN A 237 0.13 8.61 -10.89
N GLN A 238 -0.99 8.19 -10.30
CA GLN A 238 -0.99 7.71 -8.91
C GLN A 238 -0.21 6.41 -8.71
N PHE A 239 -0.21 5.51 -9.70
CA PHE A 239 0.55 4.28 -9.61
C PHE A 239 2.05 4.49 -9.35
N GLN A 240 2.63 5.63 -9.74
CA GLN A 240 4.03 5.91 -9.44
C GLN A 240 4.27 6.12 -7.94
N LYS A 241 3.35 6.81 -7.24
CA LYS A 241 3.41 6.98 -5.78
C LYS A 241 3.12 5.66 -5.06
N GLU A 242 2.12 4.92 -5.52
CA GLU A 242 1.80 3.58 -5.00
C GLU A 242 3.02 2.65 -5.04
N ARG A 243 3.71 2.59 -6.18
CA ARG A 243 4.93 1.77 -6.36
C ARG A 243 6.04 2.22 -5.41
N LEU A 244 6.26 3.53 -5.29
CA LEU A 244 7.25 4.08 -4.38
C LEU A 244 6.95 3.70 -2.93
N ALA A 245 5.70 3.84 -2.50
CA ALA A 245 5.26 3.46 -1.16
C ALA A 245 5.51 1.98 -0.87
N GLY A 246 5.20 1.10 -1.83
CA GLY A 246 5.50 -0.32 -1.76
C GLY A 246 6.99 -0.61 -1.54
N THR A 247 7.89 0.11 -2.21
CA THR A 247 9.34 -0.07 -2.02
C THR A 247 9.84 0.41 -0.65
N LEU A 248 9.31 1.51 -0.12
CA LEU A 248 9.67 2.06 1.19
C LEU A 248 9.29 1.13 2.33
N MET A 249 8.06 0.61 2.31
CA MET A 249 7.59 -0.37 3.29
C MET A 249 8.36 -1.69 3.13
N GLY A 250 8.57 -2.14 1.88
CA GLY A 250 9.29 -3.37 1.57
C GLY A 250 10.74 -3.38 2.07
N LEU A 251 11.45 -2.25 1.94
CA LEU A 251 12.81 -2.08 2.48
C LEU A 251 12.85 -2.36 3.98
N SER A 252 11.94 -1.75 4.72
CA SER A 252 11.89 -1.90 6.18
C SER A 252 11.49 -3.32 6.59
N GLY A 253 10.57 -3.95 5.87
CA GLY A 253 10.21 -5.36 6.08
C GLY A 253 11.40 -6.31 5.86
N MET A 254 12.17 -6.12 4.77
CA MET A 254 13.38 -6.90 4.49
C MET A 254 14.42 -6.75 5.59
N GLU A 255 14.67 -5.52 6.05
CA GLU A 255 15.63 -5.27 7.13
C GLU A 255 15.22 -5.93 8.43
N GLU A 256 13.94 -5.88 8.81
CA GLU A 256 13.49 -6.53 10.04
C GLU A 256 13.56 -8.06 9.94
N ALA A 257 13.24 -8.65 8.79
CA ALA A 257 13.43 -10.09 8.55
C ALA A 257 14.91 -10.51 8.68
N ILE A 258 15.82 -9.74 8.09
CA ILE A 258 17.27 -10.00 8.19
C ILE A 258 17.76 -9.82 9.63
N LYS A 259 17.32 -8.77 10.35
CA LYS A 259 17.68 -8.54 11.76
C LYS A 259 17.22 -9.68 12.66
N LEU A 260 15.98 -10.14 12.50
CA LEU A 260 15.45 -11.29 13.23
C LEU A 260 16.27 -12.56 12.95
N THR A 261 16.63 -12.78 11.68
CA THR A 261 17.46 -13.92 11.27
C THR A 261 18.88 -13.85 11.85
N ILE A 262 19.52 -12.68 11.82
CA ILE A 262 20.84 -12.47 12.45
C ILE A 262 20.76 -12.79 13.94
N LYS A 263 19.72 -12.31 14.64
CA LYS A 263 19.51 -12.60 16.06
C LYS A 263 19.40 -14.10 16.29
N TYR A 264 18.54 -14.78 15.55
CA TYR A 264 18.36 -16.23 15.65
C TYR A 264 19.67 -16.98 15.40
N CYS A 265 20.42 -16.64 14.34
CA CYS A 265 21.69 -17.30 14.03
C CYS A 265 22.77 -17.08 15.10
N ARG A 266 22.74 -15.97 15.85
CA ARG A 266 23.64 -15.73 16.99
C ARG A 266 23.29 -16.61 18.20
N GLU A 267 22.00 -16.82 18.44
CA GLU A 267 21.50 -17.57 19.60
C GLU A 267 21.52 -19.09 19.36
N ARG A 268 21.21 -19.52 18.14
CA ARG A 268 21.12 -20.94 17.78
C ARG A 268 22.51 -21.55 17.60
N HIS A 269 22.79 -22.61 18.34
CA HIS A 269 24.05 -23.35 18.25
C HIS A 269 23.87 -24.69 17.51
N THR A 270 24.81 -25.02 16.63
CA THR A 270 24.95 -26.35 16.01
C THR A 270 26.43 -26.68 15.86
N PHE A 271 26.78 -27.97 15.86
CA PHE A 271 28.18 -28.41 15.71
C PHE A 271 29.17 -27.69 16.66
N GLY A 272 28.72 -27.39 17.89
CA GLY A 272 29.56 -26.78 18.94
C GLY A 272 29.75 -25.26 18.86
N LYS A 273 29.09 -24.54 17.95
CA LYS A 273 29.21 -23.08 17.82
C LYS A 273 27.90 -22.41 17.39
N PRO A 274 27.72 -21.09 17.56
CA PRO A 274 26.64 -20.32 16.96
C PRO A 274 26.52 -20.57 15.44
N LEU A 275 25.30 -20.57 14.91
CA LEU A 275 25.06 -20.70 13.47
C LEU A 275 25.70 -19.56 12.68
N ILE A 276 25.69 -18.35 13.25
CA ILE A 276 26.26 -17.17 12.61
C ILE A 276 27.76 -17.39 12.27
N ASP A 277 28.51 -18.17 13.07
CA ASP A 277 29.92 -18.49 12.82
C ASP A 277 30.17 -19.45 11.63
N ASN A 278 29.13 -19.84 10.90
CA ASN A 278 29.26 -20.48 9.61
C ASN A 278 29.53 -19.41 8.52
N GLN A 279 30.70 -19.48 7.88
CA GLN A 279 31.13 -18.52 6.87
C GLN A 279 30.11 -18.32 5.74
N TRP A 280 29.43 -19.39 5.32
CA TRP A 280 28.42 -19.28 4.27
C TRP A 280 27.20 -18.45 4.72
N ILE A 281 26.76 -18.60 5.97
CA ILE A 281 25.66 -17.79 6.54
C ILE A 281 26.09 -16.31 6.60
N HIS A 282 27.31 -16.04 7.05
CA HIS A 282 27.86 -14.67 7.04
C HIS A 282 27.91 -14.06 5.64
N PHE A 283 28.46 -14.78 4.65
CA PHE A 283 28.57 -14.29 3.27
C PHE A 283 27.21 -13.99 2.68
N ARG A 284 26.26 -14.90 2.88
CA ARG A 284 24.91 -14.73 2.34
C ARG A 284 24.16 -13.55 2.96
N ILE A 285 24.29 -13.33 4.27
CA ILE A 285 23.72 -12.15 4.93
C ILE A 285 24.36 -10.86 4.39
N ALA A 286 25.68 -10.87 4.18
CA ALA A 286 26.39 -9.72 3.61
C ALA A 286 25.92 -9.39 2.18
N GLU A 287 25.70 -10.39 1.34
CA GLU A 287 25.11 -10.23 0.01
C GLU A 287 23.71 -9.60 0.08
N LEU A 288 22.82 -10.15 0.92
CA LEU A 288 21.46 -9.62 1.07
C LEU A 288 21.44 -8.18 1.57
N LEU A 289 22.28 -7.84 2.56
CA LEU A 289 22.41 -6.48 3.07
C LEU A 289 22.91 -5.51 1.98
N THR A 290 23.83 -5.96 1.13
CA THR A 290 24.32 -5.17 -0.02
C THR A 290 23.20 -4.88 -1.01
N GLU A 291 22.39 -5.89 -1.34
CA GLU A 291 21.26 -5.74 -2.25
C GLU A 291 20.15 -4.85 -1.68
N VAL A 292 19.88 -4.94 -0.38
CA VAL A 292 18.93 -4.06 0.33
C VAL A 292 19.41 -2.61 0.31
N GLU A 293 20.70 -2.36 0.54
CA GLU A 293 21.26 -0.99 0.45
C GLU A 293 21.22 -0.44 -0.98
N ALA A 294 21.52 -1.26 -1.99
CA ALA A 294 21.39 -0.86 -3.39
C ALA A 294 19.94 -0.47 -3.74
N LEU A 295 18.96 -1.26 -3.29
CA LEU A 295 17.55 -0.92 -3.43
C LEU A 295 17.19 0.36 -2.67
N ARG A 296 17.71 0.56 -1.45
CA ARG A 296 17.49 1.76 -0.64
C ARG A 296 17.91 3.01 -1.39
N GLN A 297 19.09 3.01 -2.01
CA GLN A 297 19.57 4.15 -2.78
C GLN A 297 18.70 4.44 -4.01
N LEU A 298 18.20 3.40 -4.69
CA LEU A 298 17.29 3.52 -5.82
C LEU A 298 15.91 4.06 -5.39
N THR A 299 15.35 3.56 -4.28
CA THR A 299 14.10 4.06 -3.71
C THR A 299 14.23 5.52 -3.28
N TYR A 300 15.29 5.88 -2.56
CA TYR A 300 15.56 7.27 -2.17
C TYR A 300 15.83 8.18 -3.37
N HIS A 301 16.39 7.65 -4.46
CA HIS A 301 16.50 8.40 -5.70
C HIS A 301 15.13 8.79 -6.25
N CYS A 302 14.15 7.87 -6.22
CA CYS A 302 12.78 8.15 -6.62
C CYS A 302 12.15 9.23 -5.72
N VAL A 303 12.37 9.18 -4.39
CA VAL A 303 11.91 10.23 -3.47
C VAL A 303 12.51 11.60 -3.85
N ARG A 304 13.82 11.67 -4.11
CA ARG A 304 14.47 12.92 -4.56
C ARG A 304 13.87 13.45 -5.86
N MET A 305 13.55 12.58 -6.81
CA MET A 305 12.93 12.98 -8.07
C MET A 305 11.52 13.50 -7.85
N LEU A 306 10.71 12.81 -7.06
CA LEU A 306 9.35 13.22 -6.72
C LEU A 306 9.32 14.59 -6.03
N VAL A 307 10.16 14.80 -5.01
CA VAL A 307 10.26 16.09 -4.30
C VAL A 307 10.74 17.21 -5.23
N ALA A 308 11.62 16.89 -6.19
CA ALA A 308 12.07 17.84 -7.21
C ALA A 308 11.06 18.05 -8.37
N GLY A 309 9.87 17.46 -8.30
CA GLY A 309 8.84 17.57 -9.35
C GLY A 309 9.22 16.91 -10.67
N LYS A 310 10.15 15.94 -10.65
CA LYS A 310 10.61 15.21 -11.83
C LYS A 310 9.81 13.93 -12.03
N ASP A 311 9.59 13.56 -13.28
CA ASP A 311 9.02 12.26 -13.63
C ASP A 311 9.99 11.14 -13.19
N MET A 312 9.50 10.23 -12.35
CA MET A 312 10.24 9.09 -11.81
C MET A 312 9.71 7.74 -12.32
N THR A 313 8.84 7.73 -13.34
CA THR A 313 8.13 6.53 -13.79
C THR A 313 9.07 5.36 -14.09
N LYS A 314 10.19 5.63 -14.77
CA LYS A 314 11.19 4.61 -15.10
C LYS A 314 11.92 4.13 -13.84
N GLU A 315 12.45 5.04 -13.04
CA GLU A 315 13.21 4.75 -11.82
C GLU A 315 12.38 4.00 -10.77
N VAL A 316 11.12 4.38 -10.57
CA VAL A 316 10.23 3.72 -9.60
C VAL A 316 9.79 2.33 -10.08
N SER A 317 9.67 2.13 -11.40
CA SER A 317 9.42 0.80 -11.97
C SER A 317 10.61 -0.14 -11.75
N MET A 318 11.85 0.37 -11.93
CA MET A 318 13.08 -0.36 -11.59
C MET A 318 13.13 -0.70 -10.09
N ALA A 319 12.82 0.27 -9.23
CA ALA A 319 12.80 0.09 -7.78
C ALA A 319 11.78 -0.98 -7.36
N LYS A 320 10.56 -0.91 -7.88
CA LYS A 320 9.48 -1.86 -7.55
C LYS A 320 9.81 -3.27 -8.03
N LEU A 321 10.35 -3.42 -9.25
CA LEU A 321 10.80 -4.71 -9.77
C LEU A 321 11.88 -5.33 -8.88
N LYS A 322 12.91 -4.54 -8.53
CA LYS A 322 14.00 -5.00 -7.67
C LYS A 322 13.49 -5.36 -6.28
N ALA A 323 12.62 -4.54 -5.70
CA ALA A 323 12.01 -4.78 -4.39
C ALA A 323 11.20 -6.09 -4.36
N GLY A 324 10.34 -6.32 -5.36
CA GLY A 324 9.52 -7.54 -5.43
C GLY A 324 10.32 -8.82 -5.63
N ARG A 325 11.47 -8.76 -6.32
CA ARG A 325 12.39 -9.90 -6.47
C ARG A 325 13.21 -10.13 -5.21
N LEU A 326 13.82 -9.08 -4.69
CA LEU A 326 14.68 -9.15 -3.51
C LEU A 326 13.89 -9.56 -2.27
N SER A 327 12.65 -9.10 -2.10
CA SER A 327 11.82 -9.47 -0.95
C SER A 327 11.59 -10.98 -0.86
N ARG A 328 11.40 -11.66 -2.01
CA ARG A 328 11.28 -13.12 -2.09
C ARG A 328 12.57 -13.82 -1.73
N GLU A 329 13.70 -13.32 -2.24
CA GLU A 329 15.03 -13.89 -1.95
C GLU A 329 15.41 -13.75 -0.47
N VAL A 330 15.14 -12.58 0.12
CA VAL A 330 15.32 -12.33 1.56
C VAL A 330 14.42 -13.26 2.36
N ALA A 331 13.13 -13.34 2.02
CA ALA A 331 12.17 -14.19 2.72
C ALA A 331 12.59 -15.67 2.72
N ASP A 332 12.92 -16.21 1.55
CA ASP A 332 13.34 -17.59 1.36
C ASP A 332 14.62 -17.89 2.16
N THR A 333 15.63 -17.03 2.03
CA THR A 333 16.90 -17.18 2.76
C THR A 333 16.67 -17.14 4.28
N CYS A 334 15.82 -16.23 4.76
CA CYS A 334 15.55 -16.11 6.18
C CYS A 334 14.83 -17.34 6.75
N VAL A 335 13.83 -17.89 6.03
CA VAL A 335 13.20 -19.17 6.40
C VAL A 335 14.24 -20.28 6.44
N GLN A 336 15.07 -20.38 5.40
CA GLN A 336 16.12 -21.40 5.30
C GLN A 336 17.11 -21.35 6.48
N PHE A 337 17.44 -20.15 6.97
CA PHE A 337 18.41 -19.98 8.06
C PHE A 337 17.81 -20.26 9.43
N HIS A 338 16.49 -20.11 9.57
CA HIS A 338 15.76 -20.58 10.74
C HIS A 338 15.56 -22.11 10.74
N GLY A 339 15.65 -22.76 9.58
CA GLY A 339 15.45 -24.19 9.41
C GLY A 339 14.01 -24.58 9.74
N GLY A 340 13.81 -25.66 10.50
CA GLY A 340 12.47 -26.10 10.92
C GLY A 340 11.67 -25.02 11.65
N MET A 341 12.34 -24.17 12.44
CA MET A 341 11.67 -23.05 13.15
C MET A 341 11.18 -21.97 12.19
N GLY A 342 11.76 -21.85 11.00
CA GLY A 342 11.31 -20.89 9.99
C GLY A 342 10.05 -21.33 9.24
N TYR A 343 9.68 -22.61 9.36
CA TYR A 343 8.53 -23.21 8.68
C TYR A 343 7.25 -23.21 9.53
N VAL A 344 7.37 -22.89 10.81
CA VAL A 344 6.24 -22.89 11.75
C VAL A 344 5.76 -21.46 12.02
N GLU A 345 4.44 -21.26 12.14
CA GLU A 345 3.80 -19.93 12.23
C GLU A 345 4.03 -19.24 13.57
N GLU A 346 4.53 -19.96 14.58
CA GLU A 346 4.96 -19.41 15.87
C GLU A 346 6.16 -18.47 15.74
N TYR A 347 6.87 -18.50 14.60
CA TYR A 347 7.98 -17.59 14.30
C TYR A 347 7.58 -16.58 13.23
N PRO A 348 7.82 -15.27 13.44
CA PRO A 348 7.42 -14.21 12.51
C PRO A 348 7.96 -14.35 11.08
N ILE A 349 9.00 -15.16 10.87
CA ILE A 349 9.60 -15.32 9.54
C ILE A 349 8.72 -16.09 8.57
N ALA A 350 7.91 -17.06 9.06
CA ALA A 350 6.93 -17.75 8.24
C ALA A 350 5.88 -16.77 7.68
N ARG A 351 5.41 -15.84 8.53
CA ARG A 351 4.55 -14.74 8.10
C ARG A 351 5.22 -13.85 7.07
N TYR A 352 6.45 -13.40 7.33
CA TYR A 352 7.17 -12.56 6.38
C TYR A 352 7.30 -13.23 5.00
N TYR A 353 7.56 -14.54 4.95
CA TYR A 353 7.62 -15.28 3.69
C TYR A 353 6.33 -15.22 2.88
N ARG A 354 5.19 -15.42 3.54
CA ARG A 354 3.87 -15.35 2.90
C ARG A 354 3.52 -13.91 2.47
N ASP A 355 3.82 -12.94 3.33
CA ASP A 355 3.50 -11.53 3.12
C ASP A 355 4.33 -10.89 1.99
N ALA A 356 5.63 -11.15 1.98
CA ALA A 356 6.59 -10.58 1.03
C ALA A 356 6.28 -10.95 -0.43
N ARG A 357 5.54 -12.05 -0.65
CA ARG A 357 5.18 -12.54 -1.99
C ARG A 357 4.33 -11.54 -2.77
N LEU A 358 3.51 -10.73 -2.10
CA LEU A 358 2.59 -9.78 -2.74
C LEU A 358 3.29 -8.64 -3.45
N LEU A 359 4.49 -8.23 -3.00
CA LEU A 359 5.19 -7.06 -3.55
C LEU A 359 5.57 -7.21 -5.04
N SER A 360 5.75 -8.43 -5.53
CA SER A 360 5.98 -8.72 -6.96
C SER A 360 4.69 -8.80 -7.79
N ILE A 361 3.52 -8.71 -7.17
CA ILE A 361 2.20 -8.87 -7.81
C ILE A 361 1.41 -7.54 -7.77
N GLY A 362 1.19 -7.00 -6.57
CA GLY A 362 0.43 -5.76 -6.35
C GLY A 362 1.17 -4.51 -6.85
N GLY A 363 0.43 -3.43 -7.11
CA GLY A 363 0.99 -2.19 -7.68
C GLY A 363 1.52 -2.33 -9.12
N GLY A 364 1.14 -3.42 -9.79
CA GLY A 364 1.60 -3.85 -11.12
C GLY A 364 2.63 -4.97 -11.00
N ALA A 365 2.39 -6.11 -11.68
CA ALA A 365 3.27 -7.28 -11.63
C ALA A 365 4.70 -6.97 -12.11
N ASP A 366 5.67 -7.82 -11.72
CA ASP A 366 7.07 -7.70 -12.18
C ASP A 366 7.16 -7.57 -13.71
N GLU A 367 6.34 -8.30 -14.46
CA GLU A 367 6.30 -8.24 -15.92
C GLU A 367 5.84 -6.87 -16.45
N ILE A 368 4.95 -6.19 -15.71
CA ILE A 368 4.55 -4.82 -16.06
C ILE A 368 5.69 -3.84 -15.80
N MET A 369 6.49 -4.07 -14.76
CA MET A 369 7.65 -3.21 -14.47
C MET A 369 8.80 -3.40 -15.46
N LEU A 370 8.82 -4.50 -16.22
CA LEU A 370 9.79 -4.73 -17.29
C LEU A 370 9.47 -3.93 -18.55
N GLY A 371 8.26 -3.39 -18.69
CA GLY A 371 7.85 -2.56 -19.83
C GLY A 371 8.37 -1.12 -19.81
N ILE A 372 9.46 -0.85 -19.07
CA ILE A 372 10.12 0.47 -18.98
C ILE A 372 10.68 0.98 -20.29
#